data_AF-A0A5C9CRB6-F1
#
_entry.id   AF-A0A5C9CRB6-F1
#
_cell.length_a   1.000
_cell.length_b   1.000
_cell.length_c   1.000
_cell.angle_alpha   90.00
_cell.angle_beta   90.00
_cell.angle_gamma   90.00
#
_symmetry.space_group_name_H-M   'P 1'
#
loop_
_entity.id
_entity.type
_entity.pdbx_description
1 polymer ?
#
loop_
_entity_poly.entity_id
_entity_poly.type
_entity_poly.pdbx_seq_one_letter_code
_entity_poly.pdbx_strand_id
1 'polypeptide(L)' 'MVYTGELESLKRFKDDAKEVREGFDCGLNIKNYNDIQEGDVLEFFEIREVARTL' A
#
# COMPACT_ATOMS: atom_id res chain seq x y z
N MET A 1 -2.96 15.78 -0.58
CA MET A 1 -3.48 14.40 -0.61
C MET A 1 -3.89 14.13 -2.04
N VAL A 2 -3.09 13.35 -2.77
CA VAL A 2 -3.25 13.17 -4.23
C VAL A 2 -4.29 12.09 -4.53
N TYR A 3 -4.31 11.02 -3.74
CA TYR A 3 -5.30 9.95 -3.84
C TYR A 3 -5.34 9.16 -2.53
N THR A 4 -6.52 8.77 -2.07
CA THR A 4 -6.69 7.85 -0.94
C THR A 4 -7.48 6.65 -1.44
N GLY A 5 -6.84 5.48 -1.45
CA GLY A 5 -7.47 4.27 -1.92
C GLY A 5 -6.98 3.05 -1.15
N GLU A 6 -7.72 1.96 -1.31
CA GLU A 6 -7.30 0.68 -0.78
C GLU A 6 -6.24 0.07 -1.71
N LEU A 7 -5.19 -0.50 -1.11
CA LEU A 7 -4.24 -1.33 -1.84
C LEU A 7 -5.01 -2.50 -2.47
N GLU A 8 -5.01 -2.59 -3.78
CA GLU A 8 -5.73 -3.64 -4.51
C GLU A 8 -4.92 -4.94 -4.51
N SER A 9 -3.62 -4.83 -4.78
CA SER A 9 -2.74 -6.00 -4.80
C SER A 9 -1.27 -5.58 -4.66
N LEU A 10 -0.49 -6.48 -4.07
CA LEU A 10 0.95 -6.35 -3.94
C LEU A 10 1.59 -7.60 -4.54
N LYS A 11 2.35 -7.42 -5.61
CA LYS A 11 3.03 -8.50 -6.34
C LYS A 11 4.53 -8.31 -6.23
N ARG A 12 5.21 -9.39 -5.88
CA ARG A 12 6.66 -9.46 -5.90
C ARG A 12 7.07 -10.35 -7.06
N PHE A 13 7.54 -9.72 -8.14
CA PHE A 13 7.89 -10.39 -9.39
C PHE A 13 6.74 -11.22 -9.98
N LYS A 14 6.63 -12.50 -9.60
CA LYS A 14 5.63 -13.45 -10.10
C LYS A 14 4.72 -14.00 -9.00
N ASP A 15 4.98 -13.64 -7.75
CA ASP A 15 4.25 -14.16 -6.60
C ASP A 15 3.47 -13.03 -5.90
N ASP A 16 2.24 -13.34 -5.48
CA ASP A 16 1.45 -12.43 -4.65
C ASP A 16 2.08 -12.34 -3.25
N ALA A 17 2.37 -11.12 -2.81
CA ALA A 17 2.99 -10.85 -1.53
C ALA A 17 1.98 -10.18 -0.61
N LYS A 18 1.90 -10.64 0.64
CA LYS A 18 1.07 -9.95 1.66
C LYS A 18 1.78 -8.73 2.23
N GLU A 19 3.09 -8.80 2.37
CA GLU A 19 3.93 -7.74 2.92
C GLU A 19 5.26 -7.73 2.19
N VAL A 20 5.78 -6.54 1.90
CA VAL A 20 7.10 -6.35 1.33
C VAL A 20 7.91 -5.52 2.32
N ARG A 21 9.13 -5.99 2.60
CA ARG A 21 10.06 -5.27 3.45
C ARG A 21 10.75 -4.17 2.67
N GLU A 22 11.14 -3.12 3.39
CA GLU A 22 12.01 -2.06 2.88
C GLU A 22 13.23 -2.63 2.15
N GLY A 23 13.57 -2.04 0.99
CA GLY A 23 14.71 -2.44 0.17
C GLY A 23 14.45 -3.58 -0.84
N PHE A 24 13.21 -4.07 -0.95
CA PHE A 24 12.82 -5.01 -2.00
C PHE A 24 11.94 -4.35 -3.06
N ASP A 25 12.23 -4.68 -4.32
CA ASP A 25 11.40 -4.26 -5.45
C ASP A 25 10.06 -5.00 -5.42
N CYS A 26 8.96 -4.25 -5.51
CA CYS A 26 7.61 -4.78 -5.55
C CYS A 26 6.72 -3.94 -6.45
N GLY A 27 5.81 -4.61 -7.15
CA GLY A 27 4.71 -3.96 -7.85
C GLY A 27 3.53 -3.83 -6.90
N LEU A 28 3.08 -2.61 -6.66
CA LEU A 28 1.86 -2.33 -5.92
C LEU A 28 0.80 -1.78 -6.86
N ASN A 29 -0.43 -2.25 -6.72
CA ASN A 29 -1.57 -1.74 -7.46
C ASN A 29 -2.57 -1.16 -6.47
N ILE A 30 -3.06 0.04 -6.75
CA ILE A 30 -4.06 0.72 -5.92
C ILE A 30 -5.40 0.67 -6.66
N LYS A 31 -6.46 0.35 -5.92
CA LYS A 31 -7.80 0.21 -6.52
C LYS A 31 -8.22 1.54 -7.14
N ASN A 32 -8.51 1.54 -8.44
CA ASN A 32 -8.80 2.72 -9.26
C ASN A 32 -7.66 3.75 -9.39
N TYR A 33 -6.39 3.36 -9.18
CA TYR A 33 -5.26 4.26 -9.35
C TYR A 33 -4.07 3.54 -10.00
N ASN A 34 -3.72 3.99 -11.22
CA ASN A 34 -2.66 3.39 -12.04
C ASN A 34 -1.52 4.37 -12.36
N ASP A 35 -1.61 5.64 -11.94
CA ASP A 35 -0.62 6.69 -12.25
C ASP A 35 0.39 6.82 -11.11
N ILE A 36 1.11 5.73 -10.82
CA ILE A 36 2.20 5.72 -9.83
C ILE A 36 3.49 5.97 -10.61
N GLN A 37 4.20 7.05 -10.28
CA GLN A 37 5.44 7.43 -10.94
C GLN A 37 6.63 7.35 -9.97
N GLU A 38 7.83 7.20 -10.53
CA GLU A 38 9.06 7.22 -9.75
C GLU A 38 9.23 8.61 -9.10
N GLY A 39 9.19 8.64 -7.76
CA GLY A 39 9.23 9.87 -6.96
C GLY A 39 7.97 10.13 -6.13
N ASP A 40 6.89 9.36 -6.34
CA ASP A 40 5.72 9.40 -5.47
C ASP A 40 6.00 8.85 -4.07
N VAL A 41 5.49 9.55 -3.05
CA VAL A 41 5.56 9.12 -1.65
C VAL A 41 4.22 8.50 -1.26
N LEU A 42 4.24 7.19 -1.03
CA LEU A 42 3.09 6.42 -0.59
C LEU A 42 3.14 6.29 0.94
N GLU A 43 2.06 6.71 1.61
CA GLU A 43 1.93 6.60 3.06
C GLU A 43 0.82 5.60 3.40
N PHE A 44 1.20 4.45 3.95
CA PHE A 44 0.26 3.41 4.39
C PHE A 44 -0.04 3.59 5.87
N PHE A 45 -1.33 3.61 6.21
CA PHE A 45 -1.79 3.69 7.60
C PHE A 45 -2.74 2.52 7.90
N GLU A 46 -2.57 1.91 9.06
CA GLU A 46 -3.51 0.93 9.60
C GLU A 46 -4.52 1.67 10.48
N ILE A 47 -5.81 1.53 10.17
CA ILE A 47 -6.88 2.04 11.04
C ILE A 47 -7.01 1.05 12.20
N ARG A 48 -6.46 1.41 13.36
CA ARG A 48 -6.58 0.60 14.57
C ARG A 48 -7.65 1.18 15.49
N GLU A 49 -8.78 0.48 15.62
CA GLU A 49 -9.84 0.83 16.56
C GLU A 49 -9.35 0.56 17.99
N VAL A 50 -8.96 1.62 18.70
CA VAL A 50 -8.67 1.55 20.13
C VAL A 50 -9.97 1.70 20.92
N ALA A 51 -10.46 0.60 21.48
CA ALA A 51 -11.55 0.64 22.45
C ALA A 51 -11.08 1.40 23.70
N ARG A 52 -11.64 2.58 23.96
CA ARG A 52 -11.43 3.29 25.23
C ARG A 52 -12.08 2.50 26.35
N THR A 53 -11.29 2.00 27.29
CA THR A 53 -11.79 1.55 28.58
C THR A 53 -12.02 2.76 29.48
N LEU A 54 -13.22 2.86 30.06
CA LEU A 54 -13.64 3.86 31.05
C LEU A 54 -13.13 3.50 32.46
#